data_AF-J9DMU4-F1
#
_entry.id   AF-J9DMU4-F1
#
_cell.length_a   1.000
_cell.length_b   1.000
_cell.length_c   1.000
_cell.angle_alpha   90.00
_cell.angle_beta   90.00
_cell.angle_gamma   90.00
#
_symmetry.space_group_name_H-M   'P 1'
#
loop_
_entity.id
_entity.type
_entity.pdbx_description
1 polymer ?
#
loop_
_entity_poly.entity_id
_entity_poly.type
_entity_poly.pdbx_seq_one_letter_code
_entity_poly.pdbx_strand_id
1 'polypeptide(L)'
;MKNLVVEKDKVQTKIKNLNEYINKCDIKQLKEIFNEKLKDISIKEDMIDKLQNCKESKEMKIVELTNKIQAYKTFKLDQKRNQLHREYMGIMEEIHSVIIGFDNTFYKNFIVAMEICKRTSRFKNLQQKIIKNIVKLKDNYKDFLINEVKENLRIPEKLHILSYALRKLISYEFFFNEQVFSSILYEDIKKSVYFHFFSNKKTNRLDKPEWLFDYILERLNELESVLNLYSEFFDISAADIKIKNENNIYMEYFFNEMKANYEESSVYKTENSFKKIEFGIYSVKKSFCEKIFTIIEDKFNEILSRESEQKHDLILNFALKLISFRKKIELQHDVAMSAKKISNSIVEIEKNKINIKMENIHLSNYNKWFSEYRKLYKSAIENLLPLIYLDEMIFLIIMQHITDNILLYNDVFIKQMRFCSQDELELLCNIYSELEDIKIFLSEQEDQVLNAFSSESKKLCSEETKKRNIYLQKPQ
;
A
#
# COMPACT_ATOMS: atom_id res chain seq x y z
N MET A 1 -135.26 -55.54 -29.92
CA MET A 1 -134.12 -56.48 -29.98
C MET A 1 -133.26 -56.39 -31.26
N LYS A 2 -133.79 -56.07 -32.46
CA LYS A 2 -132.95 -55.94 -33.67
C LYS A 2 -131.94 -54.77 -33.67
N ASN A 3 -132.20 -53.67 -32.96
CA ASN A 3 -131.27 -52.52 -32.90
C ASN A 3 -130.03 -52.74 -32.01
N LEU A 4 -130.09 -53.63 -31.01
CA LEU A 4 -128.95 -53.92 -30.12
C LEU A 4 -127.88 -54.79 -30.80
N VAL A 5 -128.23 -55.49 -31.87
CA VAL A 5 -127.29 -56.32 -32.65
C VAL A 5 -126.42 -55.44 -33.57
N VAL A 6 -127.01 -54.40 -34.15
CA VAL A 6 -126.29 -53.46 -35.05
C VAL A 6 -125.32 -52.56 -34.27
N GLU A 7 -125.65 -52.18 -33.04
CA GLU A 7 -124.70 -51.47 -32.16
C GLU A 7 -123.54 -52.36 -31.69
N LYS A 8 -123.80 -53.66 -31.45
CA LYS A 8 -122.75 -54.63 -31.10
C LYS A 8 -121.71 -54.78 -32.22
N ASP A 9 -122.15 -54.83 -33.47
CA ASP A 9 -121.24 -54.94 -34.62
C ASP A 9 -120.41 -53.67 -34.82
N LYS A 10 -120.99 -52.47 -34.67
CA LYS A 10 -120.22 -51.21 -34.75
C LYS A 10 -119.16 -51.07 -33.64
N VAL A 11 -119.47 -51.54 -32.43
CA VAL A 11 -118.52 -51.57 -31.31
C VAL A 11 -117.42 -52.61 -31.55
N GLN A 12 -117.75 -53.78 -32.11
CA GLN A 12 -116.75 -54.78 -32.46
C GLN A 12 -115.77 -54.30 -33.54
N THR A 13 -116.23 -53.55 -34.54
CA THR A 13 -115.33 -53.00 -35.57
C THR A 13 -114.42 -51.91 -35.01
N LYS A 14 -114.91 -51.05 -34.12
CA LYS A 14 -114.07 -50.06 -33.41
C LYS A 14 -113.02 -50.71 -32.51
N ILE A 15 -113.38 -51.78 -31.80
CA ILE A 15 -112.45 -52.56 -30.98
C ILE A 15 -111.38 -53.22 -31.87
N LYS A 16 -111.76 -53.74 -33.05
CA LYS A 16 -110.82 -54.38 -33.98
C LYS A 16 -109.80 -53.39 -34.55
N ASN A 17 -110.24 -52.18 -34.91
CA ASN A 17 -109.35 -51.14 -35.44
C ASN A 17 -108.41 -50.57 -34.36
N LEU A 18 -108.88 -50.42 -33.12
CA LEU A 18 -108.01 -50.02 -31.99
C LEU A 18 -106.97 -51.11 -31.66
N ASN A 19 -107.35 -52.39 -31.76
CA ASN A 19 -106.42 -53.51 -31.56
C ASN A 19 -105.34 -53.59 -32.66
N GLU A 20 -105.66 -53.27 -33.92
CA GLU A 20 -104.65 -53.20 -34.98
C GLU A 20 -103.67 -52.04 -34.82
N TYR A 21 -104.12 -50.90 -34.25
CA TYR A 21 -103.23 -49.76 -33.99
C TYR A 21 -102.31 -50.01 -32.77
N ILE A 22 -102.81 -50.71 -31.74
CA ILE A 22 -102.02 -51.15 -30.59
C ILE A 22 -101.00 -52.23 -31.00
N ASN A 23 -101.35 -53.12 -31.94
CA ASN A 23 -100.45 -54.17 -32.42
C ASN A 23 -99.35 -53.66 -33.38
N LYS A 24 -99.52 -52.50 -34.03
CA LYS A 24 -98.50 -51.90 -34.93
C LYS A 24 -97.45 -51.06 -34.21
N CYS A 25 -97.74 -50.59 -33.01
CA CYS A 25 -96.76 -49.91 -32.18
C CYS A 25 -96.01 -51.01 -31.43
N ASP A 26 -94.81 -51.36 -31.89
CA ASP A 26 -93.95 -52.36 -31.24
C ASP A 26 -93.36 -51.79 -29.93
N ILE A 27 -94.28 -51.42 -29.04
CA ILE A 27 -94.07 -50.87 -27.70
C ILE A 27 -93.17 -51.83 -26.90
N LYS A 28 -93.14 -53.12 -27.27
CA LYS A 28 -92.24 -54.11 -26.71
C LYS A 28 -90.77 -53.82 -27.04
N GLN A 29 -90.44 -53.63 -28.32
CA GLN A 29 -89.07 -53.31 -28.75
C GLN A 29 -88.59 -51.95 -28.23
N LEU A 30 -89.45 -50.93 -28.24
CA LEU A 30 -89.10 -49.61 -27.68
C LEU A 30 -88.91 -49.67 -26.15
N LYS A 31 -89.71 -50.46 -25.43
CA LYS A 31 -89.49 -50.69 -23.99
C LYS A 31 -88.22 -51.49 -23.73
N GLU A 32 -87.88 -52.46 -24.56
CA GLU A 32 -86.62 -53.20 -24.45
C GLU A 32 -85.41 -52.29 -24.69
N ILE A 33 -85.40 -51.49 -25.76
CA ILE A 33 -84.31 -50.53 -26.04
C ILE A 33 -84.23 -49.46 -24.95
N PHE A 34 -85.36 -48.99 -24.42
CA PHE A 34 -85.38 -48.02 -23.32
C PHE A 34 -84.87 -48.63 -22.02
N ASN A 35 -85.23 -49.88 -21.71
CA ASN A 35 -84.74 -50.61 -20.55
C ASN A 35 -83.25 -50.96 -20.67
N GLU A 36 -82.76 -51.31 -21.87
CA GLU A 36 -81.33 -51.51 -22.14
C GLU A 36 -80.56 -50.20 -21.98
N LYS A 37 -81.05 -49.09 -22.54
CA LYS A 37 -80.45 -47.76 -22.33
C LYS A 37 -80.49 -47.33 -20.86
N LEU A 38 -81.56 -47.62 -20.13
CA LEU A 38 -81.64 -47.36 -18.67
C LEU A 38 -80.63 -48.20 -17.90
N LYS A 39 -80.44 -49.48 -18.26
CA LYS A 39 -79.38 -50.32 -17.67
C LYS A 39 -77.99 -49.76 -17.99
N ASP A 40 -77.75 -49.34 -19.22
CA ASP A 40 -76.48 -48.70 -19.63
C ASP A 40 -76.23 -47.37 -18.91
N ILE A 41 -77.28 -46.56 -18.69
CA ILE A 41 -77.20 -45.32 -17.90
C ILE A 41 -76.87 -45.65 -16.45
N SER A 42 -77.57 -46.61 -15.84
CA SER A 42 -77.31 -47.06 -14.47
C SER A 42 -75.89 -47.60 -14.29
N ILE A 43 -75.36 -48.36 -15.26
CA ILE A 43 -73.97 -48.84 -15.24
C ILE A 43 -72.97 -47.67 -15.34
N LYS A 44 -73.28 -46.65 -16.16
CA LYS A 44 -72.45 -45.45 -16.30
C LYS A 44 -72.50 -44.56 -15.06
N GLU A 45 -73.66 -44.43 -14.41
CA GLU A 45 -73.81 -43.74 -13.13
C GLU A 45 -72.98 -44.44 -12.04
N ASP A 46 -73.08 -45.76 -11.92
CA ASP A 46 -72.23 -46.56 -11.02
C ASP A 46 -70.73 -46.39 -11.31
N MET A 47 -70.35 -46.30 -12.59
CA MET A 47 -68.96 -46.03 -12.99
C MET A 47 -68.52 -44.61 -12.63
N ILE A 48 -69.38 -43.61 -12.81
CA ILE A 48 -69.10 -42.22 -12.44
C ILE A 48 -68.91 -42.14 -10.92
N ASP A 49 -69.78 -42.76 -10.12
CA ASP A 49 -69.66 -42.78 -8.67
C ASP A 49 -68.38 -43.49 -8.21
N LYS A 50 -68.01 -44.61 -8.84
CA LYS A 50 -66.73 -45.29 -8.58
C LYS A 50 -65.52 -44.42 -8.94
N LEU A 51 -65.58 -43.68 -10.05
CA LEU A 51 -64.51 -42.77 -10.48
C LEU A 51 -64.41 -41.54 -9.56
N GLN A 52 -65.54 -41.01 -9.11
CA GLN A 52 -65.63 -39.89 -8.16
C GLN A 52 -65.00 -40.29 -6.82
N ASN A 53 -65.43 -41.43 -6.26
CA ASN A 53 -64.86 -41.99 -5.03
C ASN A 53 -63.35 -42.29 -5.17
N CYS A 54 -62.92 -42.79 -6.34
CA CYS A 54 -61.51 -43.04 -6.63
C CYS A 54 -60.70 -41.73 -6.71
N LYS A 55 -61.27 -40.68 -7.32
CA LYS A 55 -60.67 -39.34 -7.39
C LYS A 55 -60.51 -38.74 -5.99
N GLU A 56 -61.56 -38.75 -5.18
CA GLU A 56 -61.54 -38.25 -3.80
C GLU A 56 -60.53 -39.02 -2.94
N SER A 57 -60.48 -40.35 -3.05
CA SER A 57 -59.47 -41.18 -2.38
C SER A 57 -58.04 -40.83 -2.79
N LYS A 58 -57.79 -40.58 -4.10
CA LYS A 58 -56.49 -40.15 -4.61
C LYS A 58 -56.12 -38.74 -4.15
N GLU A 59 -57.09 -37.81 -4.13
CA GLU A 59 -56.89 -36.45 -3.63
C GLU A 59 -56.52 -36.46 -2.14
N MET A 60 -57.21 -37.25 -1.31
CA MET A 60 -56.83 -37.45 0.09
C MET A 60 -55.41 -38.02 0.24
N LYS A 61 -55.03 -39.00 -0.59
CA LYS A 61 -53.64 -39.54 -0.60
C LYS A 61 -52.61 -38.48 -1.02
N ILE A 62 -52.93 -37.61 -1.97
CA ILE A 62 -52.05 -36.52 -2.39
C ILE A 62 -51.86 -35.51 -1.25
N VAL A 63 -52.94 -35.16 -0.53
CA VAL A 63 -52.85 -34.28 0.64
C VAL A 63 -52.00 -34.92 1.73
N GLU A 64 -52.20 -36.21 2.02
CA GLU A 64 -51.41 -36.95 3.01
C GLU A 64 -49.91 -36.99 2.63
N LEU A 65 -49.61 -37.27 1.35
CA LEU A 65 -48.23 -37.28 0.84
C LEU A 65 -47.60 -35.89 0.89
N THR A 66 -48.34 -34.84 0.55
CA THR A 66 -47.88 -33.45 0.63
C THR A 66 -47.52 -33.09 2.07
N ASN A 67 -48.38 -33.44 3.03
CA ASN A 67 -48.13 -33.23 4.46
C ASN A 67 -46.90 -34.02 4.95
N LYS A 68 -46.73 -35.27 4.52
CA LYS A 68 -45.55 -36.09 4.83
C LYS A 68 -44.27 -35.49 4.25
N ILE A 69 -44.29 -35.00 3.01
CA ILE A 69 -43.16 -34.32 2.37
C ILE A 69 -42.80 -33.04 3.12
N GLN A 70 -43.79 -32.25 3.51
CA GLN A 70 -43.57 -31.01 4.26
C GLN A 70 -43.00 -31.29 5.65
N ALA A 71 -43.56 -32.26 6.38
CA ALA A 71 -43.01 -32.70 7.66
C ALA A 71 -41.56 -33.18 7.55
N TYR A 72 -41.24 -33.96 6.50
CA TYR A 72 -39.87 -34.42 6.26
C TYR A 72 -38.92 -33.27 5.91
N LYS A 73 -39.34 -32.30 5.09
CA LYS A 73 -38.54 -31.11 4.76
C LYS A 73 -38.24 -30.28 6.01
N THR A 74 -39.24 -30.03 6.85
CA THR A 74 -39.08 -29.31 8.12
C THR A 74 -38.12 -30.06 9.04
N PHE A 75 -38.31 -31.37 9.23
CA PHE A 75 -37.42 -32.20 10.04
C PHE A 75 -35.97 -32.15 9.55
N LYS A 76 -35.73 -32.24 8.23
CA LYS A 76 -34.38 -32.15 7.65
C LYS A 76 -33.75 -30.77 7.83
N LEU A 77 -34.54 -29.70 7.71
CA LEU A 77 -34.08 -28.33 7.97
C LEU A 77 -33.70 -28.14 9.44
N ASP A 78 -34.53 -28.63 10.37
CA ASP A 78 -34.26 -28.56 11.81
C ASP A 78 -33.02 -29.39 12.19
N GLN A 79 -32.85 -30.58 11.61
CA GLN A 79 -31.65 -31.39 11.81
C GLN A 79 -30.39 -30.64 11.37
N LYS A 80 -30.43 -30.00 10.19
CA LYS A 80 -29.31 -29.20 9.67
C LYS A 80 -29.05 -27.95 10.52
N ARG A 81 -30.10 -27.27 10.99
CA ARG A 81 -30.01 -26.10 11.87
C ARG A 81 -29.39 -26.48 13.22
N ASN A 82 -29.81 -27.59 13.81
CA ASN A 82 -29.27 -28.09 15.08
C ASN A 82 -27.81 -28.55 14.96
N GLN A 83 -27.41 -29.07 13.80
CA GLN A 83 -26.01 -29.38 13.52
C GLN A 83 -25.18 -28.10 13.44
N LEU A 84 -25.61 -27.11 12.64
CA LEU A 84 -24.91 -25.83 12.52
C LEU A 84 -24.83 -25.07 13.85
N HIS A 85 -25.89 -25.13 14.66
CA HIS A 85 -25.90 -24.52 15.99
C HIS A 85 -24.88 -25.18 16.92
N ARG A 86 -24.78 -26.52 16.93
CA ARG A 86 -23.77 -27.24 17.71
C ARG A 86 -22.35 -26.90 17.26
N GLU A 87 -22.12 -26.86 15.94
CA GLU A 87 -20.82 -26.45 15.38
C GLU A 87 -20.46 -25.02 15.82
N TYR A 88 -21.41 -24.08 15.73
CA TYR A 88 -21.22 -22.69 16.16
C TYR A 88 -20.91 -22.57 17.66
N MET A 89 -21.67 -23.28 18.51
CA MET A 89 -21.47 -23.24 19.96
C MET A 89 -20.13 -23.84 20.37
N GLY A 90 -19.70 -24.95 19.75
CA GLY A 90 -18.38 -25.54 20.01
C GLY A 90 -17.24 -24.59 19.67
N ILE A 91 -17.35 -23.84 18.57
CA ILE A 91 -16.38 -22.80 18.21
C ILE A 91 -16.35 -21.67 19.26
N MET A 92 -17.52 -21.24 19.74
CA MET A 92 -17.60 -20.18 20.75
C MET A 92 -16.98 -20.61 22.08
N GLU A 93 -17.21 -21.85 22.51
CA GLU A 93 -16.57 -22.42 23.71
C GLU A 93 -15.06 -22.46 23.56
N GLU A 94 -14.55 -22.88 22.40
CA GLU A 94 -13.12 -22.89 22.10
C GLU A 94 -12.55 -21.47 22.17
N ILE A 95 -13.20 -20.47 21.56
CA ILE A 95 -12.78 -19.06 21.64
C ILE A 95 -12.71 -18.57 23.08
N HIS A 96 -13.73 -18.87 23.91
CA HIS A 96 -13.74 -18.46 25.31
C HIS A 96 -12.66 -19.15 26.14
N SER A 97 -12.23 -20.36 25.75
CA SER A 97 -11.14 -21.07 26.44
C SER A 97 -9.75 -20.48 26.15
N VAL A 98 -9.60 -19.71 25.07
CA VAL A 98 -8.32 -19.08 24.71
C VAL A 98 -8.14 -17.79 25.53
N ILE A 99 -7.50 -17.92 26.70
CA ILE A 99 -7.10 -16.77 27.52
C ILE A 99 -5.81 -16.20 26.93
N ILE A 100 -5.90 -15.03 26.28
CA ILE A 100 -4.72 -14.37 25.71
C ILE A 100 -4.18 -13.38 26.74
N GLY A 101 -3.22 -13.82 27.53
CA GLY A 101 -2.38 -12.96 28.36
C GLY A 101 -1.18 -12.41 27.59
N PHE A 102 -0.60 -11.30 28.07
CA PHE A 102 0.67 -10.76 27.57
C PHE A 102 1.87 -11.43 28.27
N ASP A 103 1.84 -12.75 28.32
CA ASP A 103 2.88 -13.60 28.91
C ASP A 103 3.51 -14.51 27.85
N ASN A 104 4.35 -15.46 28.28
CA ASN A 104 5.03 -16.40 27.38
C ASN A 104 4.06 -17.29 26.57
N THR A 105 2.77 -17.33 26.92
CA THR A 105 1.75 -18.09 26.19
C THR A 105 1.10 -17.28 25.06
N PHE A 106 1.38 -15.97 24.94
CA PHE A 106 0.80 -15.09 23.93
C PHE A 106 0.89 -15.69 22.52
N TYR A 107 2.09 -16.06 22.05
CA TYR A 107 2.28 -16.57 20.69
C TYR A 107 1.55 -17.90 20.45
N LYS A 108 1.54 -18.80 21.44
CA LYS A 108 0.81 -20.06 21.37
C LYS A 108 -0.68 -19.81 21.23
N ASN A 109 -1.23 -18.94 22.08
CA ASN A 109 -2.65 -18.63 22.09
C ASN A 109 -3.06 -17.82 20.84
N PHE A 110 -2.15 -17.00 20.30
CA PHE A 110 -2.32 -16.31 19.03
C PHE A 110 -2.42 -17.31 17.86
N ILE A 111 -1.55 -18.33 17.81
CA ILE A 111 -1.62 -19.40 16.81
C ILE A 111 -2.96 -20.15 16.92
N VAL A 112 -3.39 -20.52 18.14
CA VAL A 112 -4.67 -21.20 18.35
C VAL A 112 -5.85 -20.33 17.88
N ALA A 113 -5.84 -19.03 18.20
CA ALA A 113 -6.87 -18.09 17.73
C ALA A 113 -6.92 -18.01 16.20
N MET A 114 -5.75 -18.04 15.54
CA MET A 114 -5.66 -18.10 14.09
C MET A 114 -6.22 -19.41 13.51
N GLU A 115 -5.95 -20.55 14.13
CA GLU A 115 -6.49 -21.86 13.71
C GLU A 115 -8.02 -21.92 13.83
N ILE A 116 -8.58 -21.37 14.90
CA ILE A 116 -10.02 -21.20 15.07
C ILE A 116 -10.58 -20.36 13.91
N CYS A 117 -9.93 -19.25 13.60
CA CYS A 117 -10.33 -18.38 12.49
C CYS A 117 -10.39 -19.13 11.14
N LYS A 118 -9.42 -19.99 10.82
CA LYS A 118 -9.43 -20.80 9.59
C LYS A 118 -10.66 -21.73 9.52
N ARG A 119 -10.97 -22.41 10.63
CA ARG A 119 -12.10 -23.35 10.72
C ARG A 119 -13.45 -22.65 10.63
N THR A 120 -13.52 -21.36 10.96
CA THR A 120 -14.75 -20.54 10.90
C THR A 120 -15.11 -19.99 9.53
N SER A 121 -14.42 -20.37 8.45
CA SER A 121 -14.67 -19.87 7.08
C SER A 121 -16.12 -20.01 6.60
N ARG A 122 -16.84 -21.03 7.09
CA ARG A 122 -18.27 -21.25 6.82
C ARG A 122 -19.19 -20.20 7.49
N PHE A 123 -18.72 -19.54 8.55
CA PHE A 123 -19.45 -18.53 9.32
C PHE A 123 -18.82 -17.14 9.12
N LYS A 124 -18.97 -16.56 7.92
CA LYS A 124 -18.32 -15.30 7.52
C LYS A 124 -18.40 -14.17 8.56
N ASN A 125 -19.57 -13.93 9.15
CA ASN A 125 -19.75 -12.88 10.16
C ASN A 125 -18.98 -13.15 11.46
N LEU A 126 -18.90 -14.42 11.89
CA LEU A 126 -18.13 -14.81 13.06
C LEU A 126 -16.64 -14.69 12.77
N GLN A 127 -16.20 -15.18 11.61
CA GLN A 127 -14.83 -15.09 11.15
C GLN A 127 -14.34 -13.62 11.14
N GLN A 128 -15.12 -12.70 10.56
CA GLN A 128 -14.79 -11.28 10.56
C GLN A 128 -14.64 -10.68 11.97
N LYS A 129 -15.49 -11.08 12.92
CA LYS A 129 -15.39 -10.64 14.32
C LYS A 129 -14.11 -11.18 14.98
N ILE A 130 -13.79 -12.45 14.76
CA ILE A 130 -12.57 -13.09 15.27
C ILE A 130 -11.34 -12.37 14.71
N ILE A 131 -11.29 -12.17 13.40
CA ILE A 131 -10.21 -11.44 12.72
C ILE A 131 -10.00 -10.05 13.35
N LYS A 132 -11.07 -9.27 13.50
CA LYS A 132 -10.99 -7.93 14.11
C LYS A 132 -10.43 -7.99 15.53
N ASN A 133 -10.79 -9.00 16.33
CA ASN A 133 -10.26 -9.18 17.67
C ASN A 133 -8.79 -9.61 17.67
N ILE A 134 -8.39 -10.51 16.77
CA ILE A 134 -6.99 -10.94 16.61
C ILE A 134 -6.09 -9.75 16.27
N VAL A 135 -6.51 -8.89 15.35
CA VAL A 135 -5.76 -7.67 15.00
C VAL A 135 -5.63 -6.75 16.21
N LYS A 136 -6.74 -6.48 16.92
CA LYS A 136 -6.71 -5.70 18.16
C LYS A 136 -5.78 -6.29 19.23
N LEU A 137 -5.76 -7.61 19.38
CA LEU A 137 -4.90 -8.29 20.34
C LEU A 137 -3.42 -8.13 19.98
N LYS A 138 -3.08 -8.26 18.69
CA LYS A 138 -1.74 -7.97 18.17
C LYS A 138 -1.33 -6.53 18.49
N ASP A 139 -2.18 -5.56 18.16
CA ASP A 139 -1.90 -4.13 18.37
C ASP A 139 -1.77 -3.79 19.87
N ASN A 140 -2.66 -4.33 20.72
CA ASN A 140 -2.56 -4.11 22.17
C ASN A 140 -1.28 -4.71 22.76
N TYR A 141 -0.84 -5.88 22.28
CA TYR A 141 0.42 -6.47 22.74
C TYR A 141 1.63 -5.66 22.25
N LYS A 142 1.59 -5.16 21.01
CA LYS A 142 2.59 -4.23 20.48
C LYS A 142 2.69 -2.97 21.35
N ASP A 143 1.57 -2.34 21.69
CA ASP A 143 1.54 -1.15 22.53
C ASP A 143 2.06 -1.43 23.94
N PHE A 144 1.71 -2.58 24.52
CA PHE A 144 2.25 -3.05 25.79
C PHE A 144 3.79 -3.14 25.75
N LEU A 145 4.36 -3.79 24.73
CA LEU A 145 5.80 -3.92 24.55
C LEU A 145 6.49 -2.57 24.31
N ILE A 146 5.87 -1.68 23.52
CA ILE A 146 6.37 -0.32 23.29
C ILE A 146 6.48 0.43 24.61
N ASN A 147 5.46 0.34 25.47
CA ASN A 147 5.47 1.01 26.77
C ASN A 147 6.53 0.40 27.71
N GLU A 148 6.62 -0.94 27.77
CA GLU A 148 7.63 -1.65 28.57
C GLU A 148 9.06 -1.24 28.18
N VAL A 149 9.35 -1.08 26.89
CA VAL A 149 10.66 -0.59 26.42
C VAL A 149 10.86 0.89 26.74
N LYS A 150 9.87 1.76 26.45
CA LYS A 150 9.98 3.21 26.67
C LYS A 150 10.22 3.58 28.13
N GLU A 151 9.53 2.93 29.06
CA GLU A 151 9.66 3.21 30.49
C GLU A 151 11.05 2.88 31.03
N ASN A 152 11.77 1.95 30.38
CA ASN A 152 13.06 1.46 30.86
C ASN A 152 14.25 1.93 29.99
N LEU A 153 14.00 2.58 28.85
CA LEU A 153 15.03 2.99 27.88
C LEU A 153 16.11 3.91 28.48
N ARG A 154 15.73 4.75 29.44
CA ARG A 154 16.58 5.81 30.02
C ARG A 154 16.88 5.64 31.50
N ILE A 155 16.64 4.45 32.06
CA ILE A 155 16.88 4.16 33.49
C ILE A 155 18.07 3.19 33.59
N PRO A 156 19.31 3.67 33.83
CA PRO A 156 20.50 2.83 33.87
C PRO A 156 20.42 1.68 34.88
N GLU A 157 19.73 1.91 36.00
CA GLU A 157 19.53 0.91 37.08
C GLU A 157 18.60 -0.24 36.67
N LYS A 158 17.84 -0.09 35.57
CA LYS A 158 16.87 -1.06 35.06
C LYS A 158 17.30 -1.74 33.76
N LEU A 159 18.60 -1.77 33.45
CA LEU A 159 19.13 -2.45 32.25
C LEU A 159 18.67 -3.91 32.10
N HIS A 160 18.53 -4.64 33.22
CA HIS A 160 18.01 -6.01 33.22
C HIS A 160 16.54 -6.10 32.77
N ILE A 161 15.70 -5.14 33.17
CA ILE A 161 14.30 -5.04 32.75
C ILE A 161 14.22 -4.65 31.27
N LEU A 162 15.04 -3.67 30.85
CA LEU A 162 15.14 -3.28 29.45
C LEU A 162 15.56 -4.47 28.58
N SER A 163 16.56 -5.25 29.01
CA SER A 163 17.00 -6.46 28.29
C SER A 163 15.88 -7.48 28.12
N TYR A 164 15.07 -7.70 29.16
CA TYR A 164 13.93 -8.59 29.09
C TYR A 164 12.85 -8.05 28.13
N ALA A 165 12.54 -6.76 28.20
CA ALA A 165 11.59 -6.11 27.30
C ALA A 165 12.05 -6.14 25.83
N LEU A 166 13.34 -5.90 25.56
CA LEU A 166 13.91 -5.98 24.22
C LEU A 166 13.82 -7.39 23.65
N ARG A 167 14.09 -8.44 24.44
CA ARG A 167 13.94 -9.84 23.99
C ARG A 167 12.50 -10.17 23.60
N LYS A 168 11.51 -9.71 24.36
CA LYS A 168 10.09 -9.86 23.99
C LYS A 168 9.77 -9.09 22.70
N LEU A 169 10.27 -7.85 22.58
CA LEU A 169 10.07 -7.04 21.38
C LEU A 169 10.66 -7.71 20.13
N ILE A 170 11.89 -8.22 20.23
CA ILE A 170 12.54 -8.96 19.15
C ILE A 170 11.71 -10.20 18.77
N SER A 171 11.22 -10.95 19.76
CA SER A 171 10.36 -12.11 19.52
C SER A 171 9.07 -11.71 18.79
N TYR A 172 8.48 -10.55 19.15
CA TYR A 172 7.33 -9.98 18.46
C TYR A 172 7.66 -9.60 17.01
N GLU A 173 8.77 -8.89 16.80
CA GLU A 173 9.21 -8.44 15.47
C GLU A 173 9.46 -9.61 14.53
N PHE A 174 10.09 -10.68 15.01
CA PHE A 174 10.28 -11.90 14.25
C PHE A 174 8.95 -12.59 13.95
N PHE A 175 8.07 -12.75 14.95
CA PHE A 175 6.80 -13.45 14.78
C PHE A 175 5.87 -12.74 13.79
N PHE A 176 5.85 -11.41 13.81
CA PHE A 176 4.95 -10.60 12.97
C PHE A 176 5.61 -9.97 11.75
N ASN A 177 6.93 -10.15 11.57
CA ASN A 177 7.71 -9.53 10.50
C ASN A 177 7.54 -8.00 10.47
N GLU A 178 7.82 -7.33 11.61
CA GLU A 178 7.71 -5.87 11.77
C GLU A 178 9.00 -5.27 12.35
N GLN A 179 9.29 -3.99 12.07
CA GLN A 179 10.35 -3.21 12.74
C GLN A 179 9.75 -2.16 13.67
N VAL A 180 9.52 -2.53 14.93
CA VAL A 180 8.91 -1.69 15.96
C VAL A 180 9.97 -0.88 16.71
N PHE A 181 11.12 -1.48 17.03
CA PHE A 181 12.19 -0.90 17.82
C PHE A 181 12.76 0.38 17.21
N SER A 182 13.06 0.37 15.90
CA SER A 182 13.53 1.58 15.20
C SER A 182 12.51 2.72 15.26
N SER A 183 11.21 2.39 15.30
CA SER A 183 10.13 3.37 15.43
C SER A 183 10.01 3.92 16.85
N ILE A 184 10.26 3.11 17.88
CA ILE A 184 10.31 3.56 19.28
C ILE A 184 11.41 4.61 19.45
N LEU A 185 12.63 4.29 19.01
CA LEU A 185 13.78 5.19 19.13
C LEU A 185 13.57 6.48 18.33
N TYR A 186 13.05 6.36 17.11
CA TYR A 186 12.75 7.51 16.26
C TYR A 186 11.75 8.46 16.93
N GLU A 187 10.65 7.94 17.46
CA GLU A 187 9.63 8.78 18.12
C GLU A 187 10.17 9.48 19.37
N ASP A 188 11.07 8.83 20.12
CA ASP A 188 11.72 9.42 21.28
C ASP A 188 12.60 10.62 20.90
N ILE A 189 13.47 10.46 19.89
CA ILE A 189 14.29 11.56 19.36
C ILE A 189 13.41 12.64 18.73
N LYS A 190 12.45 12.25 17.88
CA LYS A 190 11.58 13.16 17.13
C LYS A 190 10.87 14.13 18.06
N LYS A 191 10.19 13.64 19.10
CA LYS A 191 9.47 14.50 20.05
C LYS A 191 10.39 15.53 20.69
N SER A 192 11.58 15.09 21.08
CA SER A 192 12.58 15.94 21.70
C SER A 192 13.11 17.00 20.73
N VAL A 193 13.48 16.60 19.52
CA VAL A 193 13.97 17.51 18.48
C VAL A 193 12.90 18.50 18.07
N TYR A 194 11.66 18.06 17.86
CA TYR A 194 10.55 18.95 17.51
C TYR A 194 10.30 19.99 18.60
N PHE A 195 10.35 19.59 19.87
CA PHE A 195 10.24 20.53 20.98
C PHE A 195 11.36 21.58 20.98
N HIS A 196 12.62 21.20 20.74
CA HIS A 196 13.74 22.15 20.80
C HIS A 196 13.90 22.99 19.53
N PHE A 197 13.67 22.41 18.35
CA PHE A 197 14.08 23.01 17.07
C PHE A 197 12.93 23.37 16.15
N PHE A 198 11.68 23.00 16.46
CA PHE A 198 10.50 23.36 15.65
C PHE A 198 9.45 24.18 16.43
N SER A 199 9.70 24.46 17.71
CA SER A 199 8.84 25.33 18.53
C SER A 199 9.45 26.73 18.69
N ASN A 200 8.78 27.61 19.44
CA ASN A 200 9.23 28.98 19.72
C ASN A 200 10.41 29.07 20.72
N LYS A 201 11.23 28.03 20.84
CA LYS A 201 12.41 28.01 21.73
C LYS A 201 13.57 28.77 21.11
N LYS A 202 14.48 29.26 21.95
CA LYS A 202 15.72 29.96 21.53
C LYS A 202 16.63 29.09 20.65
N THR A 203 16.51 27.77 20.77
CA THR A 203 17.24 26.76 19.99
C THR A 203 16.73 26.62 18.56
N ASN A 204 15.51 27.11 18.26
CA ASN A 204 14.98 27.14 16.89
C ASN A 204 15.59 28.31 16.11
N ARG A 205 16.82 28.10 15.62
CA ARG A 205 17.56 29.05 14.80
C ARG A 205 17.96 28.42 13.47
N LEU A 206 17.63 29.08 12.37
CA LEU A 206 17.98 28.60 11.04
C LEU A 206 19.44 28.89 10.67
N ASP A 207 20.03 29.93 11.26
CA ASP A 207 21.43 30.29 11.05
C ASP A 207 22.41 29.42 11.86
N LYS A 208 21.88 28.57 12.75
CA LYS A 208 22.62 27.65 13.62
C LYS A 208 22.22 26.18 13.42
N PRO A 209 22.30 25.64 12.19
CA PRO A 209 21.96 24.24 11.93
C PRO A 209 22.90 23.27 12.66
N GLU A 210 24.12 23.69 13.00
CA GLU A 210 25.03 22.89 13.81
C GLU A 210 24.42 22.48 15.16
N TRP A 211 23.57 23.32 15.78
CA TRP A 211 22.94 22.98 17.06
C TRP A 211 21.96 21.82 16.92
N LEU A 212 21.21 21.75 15.82
CA LEU A 212 20.34 20.61 15.53
C LEU A 212 21.17 19.35 15.33
N PHE A 213 22.23 19.44 14.53
CA PHE A 213 23.06 18.28 14.20
C PHE A 213 23.81 17.74 15.41
N ASP A 214 24.42 18.61 16.22
CA ASP A 214 25.12 18.20 17.43
C ASP A 214 24.13 17.60 18.45
N TYR A 215 22.92 18.15 18.56
CA TYR A 215 21.86 17.58 19.40
C TYR A 215 21.41 16.19 18.95
N ILE A 216 21.17 16.01 17.64
CA ILE A 216 20.83 14.69 17.09
C ILE A 216 21.97 13.71 17.35
N LEU A 217 23.23 14.12 17.13
CA LEU A 217 24.40 13.27 17.34
C LEU A 217 24.54 12.85 18.80
N GLU A 218 24.36 13.78 19.74
CA GLU A 218 24.36 13.49 21.18
C GLU A 218 23.28 12.46 21.53
N ARG A 219 22.06 12.62 21.02
CA ARG A 219 20.96 11.67 21.24
C ARG A 219 21.22 10.30 20.63
N LEU A 220 21.87 10.24 19.46
CA LEU A 220 22.26 8.96 18.86
C LEU A 220 23.33 8.26 19.70
N ASN A 221 24.32 9.00 20.20
CA ASN A 221 25.37 8.46 21.07
C ASN A 221 24.83 7.93 22.40
N GLU A 222 23.84 8.61 23.01
CA GLU A 222 23.15 8.12 24.21
C GLU A 222 22.47 6.76 23.97
N LEU A 223 21.93 6.54 22.77
CA LEU A 223 21.20 5.33 22.40
C LEU A 223 22.10 4.19 21.87
N GLU A 224 23.38 4.44 21.61
CA GLU A 224 24.30 3.46 21.02
C GLU A 224 24.40 2.19 21.87
N SER A 225 24.44 2.34 23.20
CA SER A 225 24.44 1.21 24.13
C SER A 225 23.20 0.33 24.00
N VAL A 226 22.02 0.94 23.85
CA VAL A 226 20.75 0.22 23.67
C VAL A 226 20.68 -0.42 22.29
N LEU A 227 21.15 0.26 21.25
CA LEU A 227 21.24 -0.29 19.90
C LEU A 227 22.14 -1.54 19.86
N ASN A 228 23.27 -1.51 20.58
CA ASN A 228 24.19 -2.64 20.67
C ASN A 228 23.57 -3.80 21.48
N LEU A 229 22.89 -3.52 22.60
CA LEU A 229 22.14 -4.55 23.34
C LEU A 229 21.04 -5.20 22.49
N TYR A 230 20.29 -4.39 21.74
CA TYR A 230 19.28 -4.88 20.81
C TYR A 230 19.90 -5.78 19.76
N SER A 231 21.01 -5.34 19.17
CA SER A 231 21.80 -6.06 18.17
C SER A 231 22.23 -7.44 18.67
N GLU A 232 22.82 -7.51 19.87
CA GLU A 232 23.24 -8.77 20.49
C GLU A 232 22.06 -9.74 20.66
N PHE A 233 20.93 -9.26 21.20
CA PHE A 233 19.75 -10.12 21.37
C PHE A 233 19.11 -10.52 20.05
N PHE A 234 19.21 -9.66 19.03
CA PHE A 234 18.69 -9.94 17.71
C PHE A 234 19.44 -11.10 17.06
N ASP A 235 20.78 -11.10 17.13
CA ASP A 235 21.62 -12.17 16.59
C ASP A 235 21.39 -13.51 17.30
N ILE A 236 21.28 -13.48 18.63
CA ILE A 236 20.95 -14.68 19.43
C ILE A 236 19.59 -15.23 18.99
N SER A 237 18.58 -14.36 18.89
CA SER A 237 17.23 -14.77 18.50
C SER A 237 17.18 -15.27 17.04
N ALA A 238 17.93 -14.64 16.13
CA ALA A 238 18.04 -15.05 14.73
C ALA A 238 18.71 -16.43 14.60
N ALA A 239 19.73 -16.71 15.41
CA ALA A 239 20.37 -18.03 15.46
C ALA A 239 19.40 -19.10 15.97
N ASP A 240 18.68 -18.82 17.06
CA ASP A 240 17.66 -19.70 17.63
C ASP A 240 16.51 -19.97 16.64
N ILE A 241 16.13 -18.96 15.86
CA ILE A 241 15.07 -19.06 14.84
C ILE A 241 15.57 -19.81 13.62
N LYS A 242 16.82 -19.64 13.15
CA LYS A 242 17.38 -20.46 12.06
C LYS A 242 17.37 -21.95 12.41
N ILE A 243 17.65 -22.29 13.66
CA ILE A 243 17.56 -23.68 14.18
C ILE A 243 16.10 -24.17 14.18
N LYS A 244 15.11 -23.30 14.39
CA LYS A 244 13.68 -23.66 14.43
C LYS A 244 12.96 -23.56 13.08
N ASN A 245 13.47 -22.77 12.13
CA ASN A 245 12.82 -22.46 10.85
C ASN A 245 12.95 -23.55 9.79
N GLU A 246 13.76 -24.59 10.02
CA GLU A 246 13.61 -25.85 9.28
C GLU A 246 12.20 -26.46 9.45
N ASN A 247 11.40 -25.98 10.42
CA ASN A 247 10.05 -26.48 10.72
C ASN A 247 8.88 -25.46 10.57
N ASN A 248 9.08 -24.18 10.22
CA ASN A 248 8.03 -23.15 10.43
C ASN A 248 7.70 -22.21 9.25
N ILE A 249 7.68 -22.73 8.02
CA ILE A 249 7.28 -22.04 6.78
C ILE A 249 5.78 -21.66 6.73
N TYR A 250 4.97 -22.21 7.64
CA TYR A 250 3.50 -22.10 7.63
C TYR A 250 2.92 -20.72 7.97
N MET A 251 3.63 -19.89 8.75
CA MET A 251 3.07 -18.62 9.24
C MET A 251 3.16 -17.49 8.21
N GLU A 252 4.25 -17.42 7.43
CA GLU A 252 4.46 -16.38 6.41
C GLU A 252 3.46 -16.54 5.24
N TYR A 253 3.24 -17.78 4.77
CA TYR A 253 2.27 -18.07 3.72
C TYR A 253 0.83 -17.72 4.16
N PHE A 254 0.51 -18.00 5.43
CA PHE A 254 -0.82 -17.79 5.98
C PHE A 254 -1.16 -16.31 6.24
N PHE A 255 -0.20 -15.48 6.67
CA PHE A 255 -0.43 -14.04 6.79
C PHE A 255 -0.65 -13.37 5.43
N ASN A 256 0.06 -13.82 4.39
CA ASN A 256 -0.14 -13.33 3.02
C ASN A 256 -1.54 -13.70 2.48
N GLU A 257 -2.03 -14.89 2.81
CA GLU A 257 -3.39 -15.33 2.44
C GLU A 257 -4.49 -14.57 3.20
N MET A 258 -4.29 -14.26 4.49
CA MET A 258 -5.19 -13.39 5.26
C MET A 258 -5.20 -11.96 4.72
N LYS A 259 -4.05 -11.44 4.31
CA LYS A 259 -3.93 -10.09 3.73
C LYS A 259 -4.67 -9.99 2.40
N ALA A 260 -4.55 -11.00 1.52
CA ALA A 260 -5.27 -11.05 0.25
C ALA A 260 -6.80 -11.03 0.47
N ASN A 261 -7.30 -11.76 1.46
CA ASN A 261 -8.72 -11.74 1.84
C ASN A 261 -9.16 -10.43 2.53
N TYR A 262 -8.22 -9.67 3.09
CA TYR A 262 -8.45 -8.37 3.74
C TYR A 262 -8.57 -7.23 2.72
N GLU A 263 -7.74 -7.24 1.67
CA GLU A 263 -7.67 -6.22 0.63
C GLU A 263 -8.92 -6.22 -0.29
N GLU A 264 -9.67 -7.33 -0.35
CA GLU A 264 -10.97 -7.39 -1.03
C GLU A 264 -12.11 -6.69 -0.25
N SER A 265 -11.91 -6.34 1.03
CA SER A 265 -12.86 -5.53 1.81
C SER A 265 -12.50 -4.04 1.70
N SER A 266 -13.37 -3.27 1.05
CA SER A 266 -13.17 -1.92 0.50
C SER A 266 -12.87 -0.76 1.47
N VAL A 267 -12.36 -1.02 2.69
CA VAL A 267 -12.22 0.02 3.73
C VAL A 267 -10.77 0.48 3.96
N TYR A 268 -9.75 -0.28 3.54
CA TYR A 268 -8.35 0.15 3.72
C TYR A 268 -7.47 -0.24 2.53
N LYS A 269 -7.58 0.51 1.43
CA LYS A 269 -6.49 0.60 0.45
C LYS A 269 -5.41 1.53 1.00
N THR A 270 -4.54 1.00 1.85
CA THR A 270 -3.24 1.65 2.11
C THR A 270 -2.16 0.82 1.45
N GLU A 271 -1.53 1.42 0.46
CA GLU A 271 -0.33 0.97 -0.22
C GLU A 271 0.75 0.61 0.79
N ASN A 272 0.84 -0.67 1.16
CA ASN A 272 2.04 -1.23 1.76
C ASN A 272 2.27 -2.57 1.07
N SER A 273 2.98 -2.52 -0.05
CA SER A 273 3.68 -3.69 -0.57
C SER A 273 4.63 -4.15 0.54
N PHE A 274 4.34 -5.30 1.15
CA PHE A 274 5.23 -5.91 2.14
C PHE A 274 6.48 -6.38 1.40
N LYS A 275 7.45 -5.47 1.23
CA LYS A 275 8.83 -5.87 0.98
C LYS A 275 9.22 -6.78 2.14
N LYS A 276 9.74 -7.96 1.83
CA LYS A 276 10.38 -8.84 2.81
C LYS A 276 11.38 -7.98 3.59
N ILE A 277 11.10 -7.75 4.88
CA ILE A 277 11.97 -6.93 5.71
C ILE A 277 13.26 -7.73 5.86
N GLU A 278 14.34 -7.22 5.27
CA GLU A 278 15.67 -7.75 5.55
C GLU A 278 15.96 -7.49 7.02
N PHE A 279 15.92 -8.56 7.79
CA PHE A 279 16.22 -8.58 9.20
C PHE A 279 17.73 -8.70 9.39
N GLY A 280 18.36 -7.62 9.85
CA GLY A 280 19.78 -7.58 10.20
C GLY A 280 20.10 -6.32 10.99
N ILE A 281 21.12 -6.36 11.85
CA ILE A 281 21.53 -5.23 12.69
C ILE A 281 21.82 -3.99 11.85
N TYR A 282 22.54 -4.18 10.75
CA TYR A 282 22.83 -3.13 9.79
C TYR A 282 21.55 -2.53 9.20
N SER A 283 20.52 -3.35 8.96
CA SER A 283 19.24 -2.86 8.43
C SER A 283 18.44 -2.06 9.47
N VAL A 284 18.52 -2.41 10.76
CA VAL A 284 17.86 -1.66 11.84
C VAL A 284 18.55 -0.33 12.12
N LYS A 285 19.89 -0.32 12.27
CA LYS A 285 20.66 0.93 12.45
C LYS A 285 20.48 1.86 11.24
N LYS A 286 20.59 1.33 10.02
CA LYS A 286 20.35 2.07 8.78
C LYS A 286 18.92 2.63 8.70
N SER A 287 17.89 1.79 8.92
CA SER A 287 16.47 2.20 8.93
C SER A 287 16.21 3.31 9.96
N PHE A 288 16.81 3.20 11.14
CA PHE A 288 16.70 4.23 12.17
C PHE A 288 17.38 5.55 11.75
N CYS A 289 18.62 5.52 11.27
CA CYS A 289 19.32 6.71 10.79
C CYS A 289 18.61 7.36 9.59
N GLU A 290 18.08 6.58 8.66
CA GLU A 290 17.25 7.07 7.54
C GLU A 290 15.99 7.78 8.04
N LYS A 291 15.31 7.23 9.06
CA LYS A 291 14.19 7.93 9.71
C LYS A 291 14.63 9.23 10.37
N ILE A 292 15.77 9.27 11.05
CA ILE A 292 16.30 10.51 11.65
C ILE A 292 16.58 11.57 10.57
N PHE A 293 17.04 11.14 9.39
CA PHE A 293 17.26 12.05 8.26
C PHE A 293 15.97 12.76 7.81
N THR A 294 14.79 12.16 8.00
CA THR A 294 13.50 12.84 7.72
C THR A 294 13.33 14.11 8.54
N ILE A 295 13.83 14.15 9.79
CA ILE A 295 13.77 15.34 10.65
C ILE A 295 14.70 16.45 10.11
N ILE A 296 15.83 16.06 9.54
CA ILE A 296 16.77 16.97 8.88
C ILE A 296 16.13 17.54 7.61
N GLU A 297 15.45 16.71 6.82
CA GLU A 297 14.67 17.14 5.65
C GLU A 297 13.56 18.11 6.06
N ASP A 298 12.81 17.82 7.13
CA ASP A 298 11.78 18.72 7.65
C ASP A 298 12.36 20.10 8.00
N LYS A 299 13.54 20.13 8.64
CA LYS A 299 14.19 21.40 9.00
C LYS A 299 14.67 22.16 7.77
N PHE A 300 15.20 21.45 6.80
CA PHE A 300 15.61 22.04 5.52
C PHE A 300 14.40 22.64 4.78
N ASN A 301 13.26 21.94 4.77
CA ASN A 301 12.01 22.42 4.18
C ASN A 301 11.47 23.69 4.87
N GLU A 302 11.71 23.87 6.17
CA GLU A 302 11.40 25.13 6.87
C GLU A 302 12.22 26.31 6.34
N ILE A 303 13.49 26.09 5.94
CA ILE A 303 14.30 27.13 5.29
C ILE A 303 13.74 27.40 3.89
N LEU A 304 13.34 26.35 3.17
CA LEU A 304 12.80 26.47 1.82
C LEU A 304 11.49 27.28 1.76
N SER A 305 10.61 27.13 2.75
CA SER A 305 9.32 27.82 2.77
C SER A 305 9.40 29.31 3.09
N ARG A 306 10.57 29.83 3.47
CA ARG A 306 10.75 31.24 3.79
C ARG A 306 11.00 32.08 2.55
N GLU A 307 10.33 33.22 2.47
CA GLU A 307 10.61 34.28 1.51
C GLU A 307 11.57 35.28 2.15
N SER A 308 12.87 35.01 2.05
CA SER A 308 13.93 35.87 2.61
C SER A 308 15.11 35.94 1.66
N GLU A 309 15.74 37.12 1.56
CA GLU A 309 17.00 37.31 0.83
C GLU A 309 18.13 36.44 1.39
N GLN A 310 18.10 36.14 2.70
CA GLN A 310 19.09 35.31 3.37
C GLN A 310 18.89 33.80 3.12
N LYS A 311 17.81 33.39 2.45
CA LYS A 311 17.46 31.98 2.23
C LYS A 311 18.61 31.20 1.59
N HIS A 312 19.26 31.79 0.60
CA HIS A 312 20.37 31.16 -0.12
C HIS A 312 21.56 30.86 0.81
N ASP A 313 21.99 31.85 1.59
CA ASP A 313 23.10 31.71 2.53
C ASP A 313 22.78 30.71 3.64
N LEU A 314 21.54 30.70 4.13
CA LEU A 314 21.06 29.73 5.11
C LEU A 314 21.13 28.30 4.58
N ILE A 315 20.75 28.09 3.31
CA ILE A 315 20.79 26.79 2.64
C ILE A 315 22.23 26.30 2.48
N LEU A 316 23.13 27.17 2.02
CA LEU A 316 24.54 26.82 1.89
C LEU A 316 25.17 26.48 3.25
N ASN A 317 24.93 27.31 4.27
CA ASN A 317 25.41 27.03 5.62
C ASN A 317 24.86 25.69 6.14
N PHE A 318 23.56 25.43 5.95
CA PHE A 318 22.94 24.16 6.32
C PHE A 318 23.61 22.97 5.62
N ALA A 319 23.83 23.06 4.31
CA ALA A 319 24.46 22.01 3.51
C ALA A 319 25.90 21.71 3.99
N LEU A 320 26.70 22.75 4.27
CA LEU A 320 28.06 22.60 4.78
C LEU A 320 28.10 21.92 6.15
N LYS A 321 27.19 22.31 7.06
CA LYS A 321 27.08 21.66 8.37
C LYS A 321 26.56 20.23 8.25
N LEU A 322 25.67 19.96 7.30
CA LEU A 322 25.15 18.62 7.03
C LEU A 322 26.23 17.66 6.53
N ILE A 323 27.15 18.11 5.68
CA ILE A 323 28.32 17.31 5.24
C ILE A 323 29.13 16.85 6.46
N SER A 324 29.43 17.79 7.36
CA SER A 324 30.19 17.50 8.58
C SER A 324 29.46 16.50 9.47
N PHE A 325 28.14 16.66 9.62
CA PHE A 325 27.29 15.74 10.37
C PHE A 325 27.27 14.33 9.75
N ARG A 326 27.06 14.22 8.42
CA ARG A 326 27.06 12.93 7.71
C ARG A 326 28.37 12.17 7.91
N LYS A 327 29.50 12.85 7.79
CA LYS A 327 30.82 12.26 8.03
C LYS A 327 30.97 11.74 9.46
N LYS A 328 30.48 12.48 10.46
CA LYS A 328 30.48 12.01 11.86
C LYS A 328 29.63 10.76 12.02
N ILE A 329 28.43 10.72 11.42
CA ILE A 329 27.53 9.56 11.50
C ILE A 329 28.14 8.33 10.82
N GLU A 330 28.72 8.50 9.64
CA GLU A 330 29.38 7.42 8.91
C GLU A 330 30.56 6.86 9.73
N LEU A 331 31.37 7.71 10.34
CA LEU A 331 32.50 7.27 11.18
C LEU A 331 32.07 6.63 12.51
N GLN A 332 31.02 7.14 13.14
CA GLN A 332 30.61 6.71 14.50
C GLN A 332 29.64 5.52 14.48
N HIS A 333 28.78 5.44 13.47
CA HIS A 333 27.70 4.44 13.41
C HIS A 333 27.77 3.53 12.18
N ASP A 334 28.76 3.71 11.29
CA ASP A 334 28.94 2.92 10.06
C ASP A 334 27.72 2.94 9.13
N VAL A 335 27.04 4.09 9.06
CA VAL A 335 25.87 4.30 8.19
C VAL A 335 26.11 5.44 7.20
N ALA A 336 26.18 5.08 5.92
CA ALA A 336 26.16 6.05 4.83
C ALA A 336 24.72 6.54 4.57
N MET A 337 24.44 7.79 4.95
CA MET A 337 23.14 8.41 4.72
C MET A 337 23.09 9.10 3.35
N SER A 338 21.97 8.94 2.62
CA SER A 338 21.72 9.64 1.36
C SER A 338 21.10 11.02 1.60
N ALA A 339 21.61 12.05 0.94
CA ALA A 339 21.08 13.42 1.00
C ALA A 339 20.33 13.85 -0.27
N LYS A 340 19.93 12.90 -1.12
CA LYS A 340 19.47 13.15 -2.49
C LYS A 340 18.35 14.21 -2.61
N LYS A 341 17.37 14.22 -1.71
CA LYS A 341 16.28 15.21 -1.75
C LYS A 341 16.80 16.62 -1.51
N ILE A 342 17.65 16.79 -0.50
CA ILE A 342 18.28 18.07 -0.17
C ILE A 342 19.17 18.53 -1.34
N SER A 343 19.97 17.61 -1.91
CA SER A 343 20.81 17.88 -3.08
C SER A 343 20.00 18.42 -4.26
N ASN A 344 18.87 17.77 -4.59
CA ASN A 344 18.00 18.22 -5.69
C ASN A 344 17.45 19.63 -5.45
N SER A 345 16.99 19.92 -4.24
CA SER A 345 16.48 21.25 -3.89
C SER A 345 17.57 22.33 -3.94
N ILE A 346 18.80 22.02 -3.53
CA ILE A 346 19.94 22.94 -3.68
C ILE A 346 20.16 23.24 -5.16
N VAL A 347 20.17 22.22 -6.03
CA VAL A 347 20.35 22.40 -7.48
C VAL A 347 19.29 23.34 -8.06
N GLU A 348 18.01 23.16 -7.72
CA GLU A 348 16.95 24.03 -8.21
C GLU A 348 17.14 25.50 -7.80
N ILE A 349 17.56 25.72 -6.56
CA ILE A 349 17.76 27.07 -6.00
C ILE A 349 18.95 27.76 -6.64
N GLU A 350 20.06 27.03 -6.82
CA GLU A 350 21.24 27.54 -7.51
C GLU A 350 20.93 27.86 -8.98
N LYS A 351 20.18 27.00 -9.68
CA LYS A 351 19.73 27.27 -11.05
C LYS A 351 18.94 28.58 -11.13
N ASN A 352 18.00 28.79 -10.22
CA ASN A 352 17.20 30.02 -10.19
C ASN A 352 18.08 31.25 -9.94
N LYS A 353 19.01 31.17 -8.98
CA LYS A 353 19.97 32.26 -8.71
C LYS A 353 20.85 32.57 -9.92
N ILE A 354 21.30 31.53 -10.62
CA ILE A 354 22.11 31.65 -11.84
C ILE A 354 21.31 32.28 -12.96
N ASN A 355 20.05 31.87 -13.17
CA ASN A 355 19.18 32.46 -14.19
C ASN A 355 19.00 33.97 -13.98
N ILE A 356 18.71 34.39 -12.74
CA ILE A 356 18.59 35.82 -12.40
C ILE A 356 19.91 36.57 -12.68
N LYS A 357 21.05 35.98 -12.32
CA LYS A 357 22.36 36.57 -12.62
C LYS A 357 22.62 36.65 -14.13
N MET A 358 22.31 35.60 -14.89
CA MET A 358 22.47 35.55 -16.34
C MET A 358 21.62 36.60 -17.03
N GLU A 359 20.35 36.74 -16.65
CA GLU A 359 19.47 37.80 -17.15
C GLU A 359 20.09 39.18 -16.95
N ASN A 360 20.61 39.47 -15.75
CA ASN A 360 21.29 40.74 -15.47
C ASN A 360 22.56 40.95 -16.30
N ILE A 361 23.33 39.89 -16.56
CA ILE A 361 24.51 39.97 -17.44
C ILE A 361 24.08 40.31 -18.86
N HIS A 362 23.06 39.62 -19.38
CA HIS A 362 22.56 39.80 -20.75
C HIS A 362 21.86 41.14 -20.98
N LEU A 363 21.30 41.75 -19.94
CA LEU A 363 20.78 43.13 -19.98
C LEU A 363 21.89 44.19 -19.97
N SER A 364 23.12 43.82 -19.62
CA SER A 364 24.27 44.73 -19.63
C SER A 364 24.88 44.88 -21.03
N ASN A 365 25.81 45.83 -21.19
CA ASN A 365 26.53 46.03 -22.45
C ASN A 365 27.36 44.78 -22.81
N TYR A 366 27.31 44.34 -24.07
CA TYR A 366 27.98 43.14 -24.58
C TYR A 366 29.48 43.09 -24.27
N ASN A 367 30.14 44.25 -24.20
CA ASN A 367 31.56 44.36 -23.83
C ASN A 367 31.86 43.85 -22.40
N LYS A 368 30.85 43.69 -21.55
CA LYS A 368 31.00 43.21 -20.17
C LYS A 368 30.64 41.74 -19.98
N TRP A 369 29.92 41.13 -20.92
CA TRP A 369 29.31 39.80 -20.74
C TRP A 369 30.33 38.75 -20.30
N PHE A 370 31.42 38.58 -21.04
CA PHE A 370 32.43 37.56 -20.77
C PHE A 370 33.19 37.79 -19.46
N SER A 371 33.44 39.05 -19.09
CA SER A 371 34.02 39.37 -17.79
C SER A 371 33.09 38.98 -16.63
N GLU A 372 31.78 39.14 -16.80
CA GLU A 372 30.79 38.75 -15.79
C GLU A 372 30.51 37.24 -15.80
N TYR A 373 30.59 36.56 -16.95
CA TYR A 373 30.55 35.10 -17.02
C TYR A 373 31.71 34.47 -16.25
N ARG A 374 32.94 34.99 -16.39
CA ARG A 374 34.11 34.55 -15.60
C ARG A 374 33.87 34.72 -14.10
N LYS A 375 33.31 35.86 -13.68
CA LYS A 375 32.94 36.09 -12.27
C LYS A 375 31.85 35.12 -11.80
N LEU A 376 30.86 34.82 -12.64
CA LEU A 376 29.80 33.87 -12.32
C LEU A 376 30.36 32.46 -12.11
N TYR A 377 31.20 31.97 -13.03
CA TYR A 377 31.89 30.69 -12.88
C TYR A 377 32.73 30.63 -11.62
N LYS A 378 33.58 31.64 -11.37
CA LYS A 378 34.41 31.70 -10.17
C LYS A 378 33.57 31.62 -8.90
N SER A 379 32.51 32.43 -8.82
CA SER A 379 31.58 32.43 -7.68
C SER A 379 30.85 31.09 -7.52
N ALA A 380 30.47 30.43 -8.61
CA ALA A 380 29.85 29.11 -8.58
C ALA A 380 30.84 28.06 -8.07
N ILE A 381 32.07 28.05 -8.57
CA ILE A 381 33.12 27.12 -8.13
C ILE A 381 33.40 27.29 -6.64
N GLU A 382 33.65 28.51 -6.17
CA GLU A 382 33.96 28.79 -4.76
C GLU A 382 32.85 28.32 -3.80
N ASN A 383 31.58 28.52 -4.19
CA ASN A 383 30.44 28.18 -3.33
C ASN A 383 30.02 26.71 -3.41
N LEU A 384 30.17 26.07 -4.57
CA LEU A 384 29.63 24.73 -4.83
C LEU A 384 30.66 23.62 -4.69
N LEU A 385 31.97 23.93 -4.81
CA LEU A 385 33.03 22.94 -4.66
C LEU A 385 32.93 22.17 -3.33
N PRO A 386 32.68 22.82 -2.18
CA PRO A 386 32.48 22.08 -0.92
C PRO A 386 31.29 21.12 -0.95
N LEU A 387 30.26 21.39 -1.77
CA LEU A 387 29.03 20.59 -1.84
C LEU A 387 29.21 19.28 -2.60
N ILE A 388 30.34 19.05 -3.26
CA ILE A 388 30.70 17.75 -3.87
C ILE A 388 30.65 16.64 -2.82
N TYR A 389 31.06 16.93 -1.57
CA TYR A 389 30.99 15.97 -0.47
C TYR A 389 29.56 15.70 0.02
N LEU A 390 28.59 16.52 -0.37
CA LEU A 390 27.17 16.23 -0.16
C LEU A 390 26.66 15.32 -1.28
N ASP A 391 26.86 15.74 -2.52
CA ASP A 391 26.50 15.01 -3.73
C ASP A 391 27.27 15.59 -4.91
N GLU A 392 28.12 14.78 -5.53
CA GLU A 392 28.99 15.17 -6.64
C GLU A 392 28.21 15.73 -7.83
N MET A 393 26.94 15.31 -8.00
CA MET A 393 26.08 15.76 -9.09
C MET A 393 25.69 17.23 -8.97
N ILE A 394 25.70 17.83 -7.77
CA ILE A 394 25.32 19.23 -7.58
C ILE A 394 26.25 20.12 -8.41
N PHE A 395 27.56 19.95 -8.24
CA PHE A 395 28.56 20.77 -8.94
C PHE A 395 28.44 20.58 -10.45
N LEU A 396 28.38 19.32 -10.92
CA LEU A 396 28.34 19.01 -12.34
C LEU A 396 27.09 19.59 -13.03
N ILE A 397 25.91 19.41 -12.44
CA ILE A 397 24.65 19.90 -13.00
C ILE A 397 24.65 21.42 -13.09
N ILE A 398 25.18 22.11 -12.07
CA ILE A 398 25.19 23.57 -12.05
C ILE A 398 26.20 24.15 -13.03
N MET A 399 27.41 23.60 -13.11
CA MET A 399 28.41 24.05 -14.08
C MET A 399 27.94 23.83 -15.52
N GLN A 400 27.30 22.69 -15.79
CA GLN A 400 26.67 22.43 -17.08
C GLN A 400 25.56 23.46 -17.36
N HIS A 401 24.71 23.75 -16.39
CA HIS A 401 23.62 24.73 -16.55
C HIS A 401 24.14 26.14 -16.87
N ILE A 402 25.22 26.60 -16.23
CA ILE A 402 25.87 27.88 -16.57
C ILE A 402 26.36 27.86 -18.01
N THR A 403 27.05 26.78 -18.40
CA THR A 403 27.61 26.61 -19.74
C THR A 403 26.52 26.64 -20.81
N ASP A 404 25.46 25.87 -20.62
CA ASP A 404 24.33 25.77 -21.54
C ASP A 404 23.64 27.12 -21.74
N ASN A 405 23.47 27.91 -20.66
CA ASN A 405 22.86 29.24 -20.76
C ASN A 405 23.72 30.22 -21.55
N ILE A 406 25.04 30.22 -21.33
CA ILE A 406 25.96 31.08 -22.08
C ILE A 406 25.93 30.71 -23.56
N LEU A 407 26.05 29.42 -23.88
CA LEU A 407 26.07 28.94 -25.26
C LEU A 407 24.75 29.23 -25.97
N LEU A 408 23.61 28.93 -25.33
CA LEU A 408 22.29 29.17 -25.89
C LEU A 408 22.07 30.65 -26.19
N TYR A 409 22.43 31.53 -25.25
CA TYR A 409 22.24 32.96 -25.43
C TYR A 409 23.11 33.51 -26.57
N ASN A 410 24.40 33.15 -26.60
CA ASN A 410 25.31 33.59 -27.67
C ASN A 410 24.89 33.05 -29.04
N ASP A 411 24.43 31.80 -29.13
CA ASP A 411 23.90 31.22 -30.37
C ASP A 411 22.69 32.00 -30.90
N VAL A 412 21.73 32.34 -30.02
CA VAL A 412 20.56 33.16 -30.39
C VAL A 412 21.00 34.56 -30.81
N PHE A 413 21.91 35.19 -30.07
CA PHE A 413 22.41 36.54 -30.36
C PHE A 413 23.11 36.60 -31.73
N ILE A 414 24.02 35.66 -32.00
CA ILE A 414 24.73 35.56 -33.28
C ILE A 414 23.74 35.31 -34.42
N LYS A 415 22.76 34.40 -34.25
CA LYS A 415 21.74 34.12 -35.27
C LYS A 415 20.86 35.32 -35.62
N GLN A 416 20.76 36.31 -34.72
CA GLN A 416 19.98 37.53 -34.95
C GLN A 416 20.79 38.65 -35.61
N MET A 417 22.12 38.52 -35.73
CA MET A 417 22.96 39.49 -36.44
C MET A 417 22.72 39.46 -37.95
N ARG A 418 22.88 40.61 -38.60
CA ARG A 418 22.73 40.72 -40.06
C ARG A 418 24.06 40.54 -40.80
N PHE A 419 25.18 40.66 -40.10
CA PHE A 419 26.54 40.54 -40.63
C PHE A 419 26.80 41.47 -41.84
N CYS A 420 26.20 42.65 -41.82
CA CYS A 420 26.28 43.61 -42.92
C CYS A 420 27.33 44.71 -42.68
N SER A 421 27.71 44.92 -41.41
CA SER A 421 28.68 45.94 -41.01
C SER A 421 30.00 45.33 -40.55
N GLN A 422 31.08 46.09 -40.69
CA GLN A 422 32.40 45.69 -40.18
C GLN A 422 32.41 45.56 -38.65
N ASP A 423 31.66 46.42 -37.96
CA ASP A 423 31.48 46.36 -36.50
C ASP A 423 30.82 45.04 -36.04
N GLU A 424 29.83 44.53 -36.78
CA GLU A 424 29.21 43.22 -36.48
C GLU A 424 30.19 42.05 -36.68
N LEU A 425 31.05 42.13 -37.69
CA LEU A 425 32.09 41.11 -37.94
C LEU A 425 33.17 41.14 -36.86
N GLU A 426 33.62 42.34 -36.44
CA GLU A 426 34.55 42.50 -35.33
C GLU A 426 33.95 41.98 -34.02
N LEU A 427 32.68 42.25 -33.76
CA LEU A 427 31.97 41.72 -32.59
C LEU A 427 31.90 40.18 -32.60
N LEU A 428 31.63 39.56 -33.74
CA LEU A 428 31.62 38.10 -33.88
C LEU A 428 33.00 37.50 -33.56
N CYS A 429 34.08 38.08 -34.11
CA CYS A 429 35.45 37.67 -33.82
C CYS A 429 35.78 37.82 -32.33
N ASN A 430 35.34 38.90 -31.70
CA ASN A 430 35.53 39.13 -30.27
C ASN A 430 34.78 38.09 -29.43
N ILE A 431 33.53 37.76 -29.77
CA ILE A 431 32.76 36.70 -29.08
C ILE A 431 33.48 35.35 -29.17
N TYR A 432 33.99 35.00 -30.36
CA TYR A 432 34.74 33.76 -30.54
C TYR A 432 36.01 33.73 -29.67
N SER A 433 36.81 34.81 -29.69
CA SER A 433 38.01 34.94 -28.87
C SER A 433 37.70 34.79 -27.38
N GLU A 434 36.67 35.48 -26.90
CA GLU A 434 36.30 35.45 -25.48
C GLU A 434 35.74 34.08 -25.04
N LEU A 435 35.10 33.32 -25.94
CA LEU A 435 34.70 31.93 -25.66
C LEU A 435 35.90 31.01 -25.49
N GLU A 436 36.94 31.14 -26.32
CA GLU A 436 38.19 30.39 -26.12
C GLU A 436 38.90 30.83 -24.84
N ASP A 437 38.89 32.12 -24.50
CA ASP A 437 39.43 32.60 -23.23
C ASP A 437 38.68 32.04 -22.01
N ILE A 438 37.35 31.91 -22.08
CA ILE A 438 36.56 31.24 -21.04
C ILE A 438 36.96 29.76 -20.91
N LYS A 439 37.18 29.07 -22.03
CA LYS A 439 37.59 27.67 -22.02
C LYS A 439 38.97 27.49 -21.37
N ILE A 440 39.93 28.34 -21.71
CA ILE A 440 41.26 28.35 -21.06
C ILE A 440 41.09 28.60 -19.56
N PHE A 441 40.31 29.63 -19.18
CA PHE A 441 40.02 29.92 -17.78
C PHE A 441 39.44 28.71 -17.03
N LEU A 442 38.47 28.00 -17.62
CA LEU A 442 37.88 26.81 -17.00
C LEU A 442 38.88 25.65 -16.90
N SER A 443 39.74 25.45 -17.90
CA SER A 443 40.83 24.47 -17.84
C SER A 443 41.84 24.78 -16.73
N GLU A 444 42.14 26.05 -16.47
CA GLU A 444 43.00 26.45 -15.34
C GLU A 444 42.35 26.17 -13.97
N GLN A 445 41.01 26.24 -13.89
CA GLN A 445 40.28 25.87 -12.66
C GLN A 445 40.11 24.35 -12.50
N GLU A 446 40.27 23.57 -13.58
CA GLU A 446 40.03 22.13 -13.60
C GLU A 446 40.91 21.38 -12.59
N ASP A 447 42.18 21.74 -12.44
CA ASP A 447 43.09 21.10 -11.48
C ASP A 447 42.62 21.25 -10.03
N GLN A 448 42.04 22.40 -9.67
CA GLN A 448 41.49 22.63 -8.33
C GLN A 448 40.25 21.76 -8.08
N VAL A 449 39.41 21.64 -9.11
CA VAL A 449 38.16 20.90 -9.07
C VAL A 449 38.41 19.38 -9.07
N LEU A 450 39.28 18.89 -9.95
CA LEU A 450 39.63 17.47 -10.05
C LEU A 450 40.18 16.93 -8.74
N ASN A 451 40.97 17.71 -8.01
CA ASN A 451 41.48 17.28 -6.71
C ASN A 451 40.37 16.97 -5.69
N ALA A 452 39.22 17.64 -5.77
CA ALA A 452 38.10 17.48 -4.85
C ALA A 452 37.17 16.27 -5.15
N PHE A 453 37.16 15.75 -6.38
CA PHE A 453 36.32 14.59 -6.74
C PHE A 453 36.88 13.25 -6.23
N SER A 454 36.00 12.26 -6.03
CA SER A 454 36.38 10.89 -5.68
C SER A 454 37.20 10.20 -6.78
N SER A 455 37.94 9.14 -6.43
CA SER A 455 38.80 8.40 -7.37
C SER A 455 38.06 7.76 -8.54
N GLU A 456 36.77 7.47 -8.38
CA GLU A 456 35.90 6.89 -9.43
C GLU A 456 35.43 7.97 -10.42
N SER A 457 35.06 9.13 -9.90
CA SER A 457 34.67 10.30 -10.71
C SER A 457 35.86 10.95 -11.40
N LYS A 458 37.05 10.90 -10.79
CA LYS A 458 38.35 11.21 -11.44
C LYS A 458 38.60 10.34 -12.66
N LYS A 459 38.26 9.05 -12.63
CA LYS A 459 38.43 8.14 -13.78
C LYS A 459 37.50 8.53 -14.94
N LEU A 460 36.21 8.78 -14.65
CA LEU A 460 35.22 9.24 -15.64
C LEU A 460 35.63 10.57 -16.30
N CYS A 461 36.05 11.57 -15.51
CA CYS A 461 36.60 12.81 -16.06
C CYS A 461 37.85 12.54 -16.91
N SER A 462 38.83 11.77 -16.40
CA SER A 462 40.08 11.50 -17.11
C SER A 462 39.91 10.71 -18.42
N GLU A 463 38.91 9.83 -18.51
CA GLU A 463 38.60 9.06 -19.73
C GLU A 463 37.91 9.94 -20.78
N GLU A 464 37.08 10.91 -20.37
CA GLU A 464 36.52 11.91 -21.30
C GLU A 464 37.56 12.93 -21.77
N THR A 465 38.45 13.39 -20.89
CA THR A 465 39.57 14.28 -21.27
C THR A 465 40.53 13.58 -22.23
N LYS A 466 40.81 12.28 -22.04
CA LYS A 466 41.59 11.46 -22.98
C LYS A 466 40.89 11.28 -24.33
N LYS A 467 39.57 11.07 -24.34
CA LYS A 467 38.79 11.03 -25.60
C LYS A 467 38.81 12.37 -26.32
N ARG A 468 38.72 13.51 -25.62
CA ARG A 468 38.79 14.86 -26.23
C ARG A 468 40.18 15.22 -26.77
N ASN A 469 41.25 14.82 -26.09
CA ASN A 469 42.63 15.06 -26.57
C ASN A 469 42.96 14.27 -27.85
N ILE A 470 42.26 13.18 -28.14
CA ILE A 470 42.38 12.45 -29.42
C ILE A 470 41.74 13.24 -30.58
N TYR A 471 40.74 14.09 -30.31
CA TYR A 471 40.12 14.95 -31.34
C TYR A 471 40.88 16.26 -31.58
N LEU A 472 41.66 16.75 -30.61
CA LEU A 472 42.53 17.93 -30.77
C LEU A 472 43.90 17.60 -31.41
N GLN A 473 44.25 16.32 -31.55
CA GLN A 473 45.49 15.86 -32.21
C GLN A 473 45.31 15.39 -33.66
N LYS A 474 44.10 15.49 -34.23
CA LYS A 474 43.94 15.32 -35.68
C LYS A 474 44.19 16.67 -36.36
N PRO A 475 45.24 16.81 -37.18
CA PRO A 475 45.36 17.97 -38.05
C PRO A 475 44.18 17.96 -39.02
N GLN A 476 43.49 19.10 -39.17
CA GLN A 476 42.82 19.42 -40.43
C GLN A 476 43.86 19.93 -41.41
#